data_AF-A0A3D5NQV4-F1
#
_entry.id   AF-A0A3D5NQV4-F1
#
_cell.length_a   1.000
_cell.length_b   1.000
_cell.length_c   1.000
_cell.angle_alpha   90.00
_cell.angle_beta   90.00
_cell.angle_gamma   90.00
#
_symmetry.space_group_name_H-M   'P 1'
#
loop_
_entity.id
_entity.type
_entity.pdbx_description
1 polymer ?
#
loop_
_entity_poly.entity_id
_entity_poly.type
_entity_poly.pdbx_seq_one_letter_code
_entity_poly.pdbx_strand_id
1 'polypeptide(L)' 'MKCIYCHKNHKVTTAGVLIYISCCQKIQMLKQSVRPRVREYYEKQENIILVNQPEEFLSFLLRTIVL' A
#
# COMPACT_ATOMS: atom_id res chain seq x y z
N MET A 1 1.29 -3.65 8.60
CA MET A 1 0.22 -2.64 8.37
C MET A 1 -1.15 -3.29 8.52
N LYS A 2 -2.15 -2.57 9.06
CA LYS A 2 -3.51 -3.07 9.27
C LYS A 2 -4.34 -2.90 8.01
N CYS A 3 -5.17 -3.90 7.71
CA CYS A 3 -6.11 -3.81 6.60
C CYS A 3 -7.38 -3.07 7.04
N ILE A 4 -7.84 -2.08 6.27
CA ILE A 4 -9.12 -1.36 6.52
C ILE A 4 -10.34 -2.30 6.59
N TYR A 5 -10.35 -3.41 5.85
CA TYR A 5 -11.49 -4.34 5.86
C TYR A 5 -11.48 -5.32 7.03
N CYS A 6 -10.31 -5.65 7.56
CA CYS A 6 -10.18 -6.77 8.49
C CYS A 6 -9.46 -6.39 9.82
N HIS A 7 -9.02 -5.14 10.03
CA HIS A 7 -8.33 -4.55 11.21
C HIS A 7 -7.16 -5.34 11.84
N LYS A 8 -6.91 -6.56 11.36
CA LYS A 8 -5.82 -7.44 11.71
C LYS A 8 -4.53 -6.96 11.05
N ASN A 9 -3.40 -7.35 11.62
CA ASN A 9 -2.09 -7.10 11.04
C ASN A 9 -1.87 -8.06 9.86
N HIS A 10 -1.49 -7.50 8.71
CA HIS A 10 -1.12 -8.27 7.52
C HIS A 10 0.32 -7.99 7.11
N LYS A 11 0.91 -8.99 6.45
CA LYS A 11 2.23 -8.88 5.82
C LYS A 11 2.12 -7.94 4.62
N VAL A 12 3.01 -6.95 4.59
CA VAL A 12 3.17 -6.04 3.47
C VAL A 12 3.92 -6.74 2.35
N THR A 13 3.43 -6.62 1.13
CA THR A 13 4.08 -7.16 -0.07
C THR A 13 4.52 -6.02 -0.97
N THR A 14 5.69 -6.18 -1.58
CA THR A 14 6.27 -5.21 -2.51
C THR A 14 6.40 -5.85 -3.90
N ALA A 15 5.87 -5.21 -4.93
CA ALA A 15 6.05 -5.63 -6.31
C ALA A 15 6.28 -4.39 -7.19
N GLY A 16 7.42 -4.32 -7.87
CA GLY A 16 7.72 -3.20 -8.78
C GLY A 16 7.58 -1.82 -8.13
N VAL A 17 8.07 -1.66 -6.89
CA VAL A 17 7.99 -0.43 -6.06
C VAL A 17 6.58 -0.14 -5.49
N LEU A 18 5.54 -0.84 -5.94
CA LEU A 18 4.22 -0.76 -5.34
C LEU A 18 4.18 -1.52 -4.03
N ILE A 19 3.65 -0.88 -3.00
CA ILE A 19 3.48 -1.49 -1.68
C ILE A 19 2.01 -1.74 -1.45
N TYR A 20 1.67 -2.99 -1.15
CA TYR A 20 0.29 -3.39 -1.02
C TYR A 20 0.06 -4.53 -0.03
N ILE A 21 -1.21 -4.70 0.34
CA ILE A 21 -1.73 -5.74 1.21
C ILE A 21 -2.91 -6.38 0.51
N SER A 22 -2.99 -7.70 0.53
CA SER A 22 -4.17 -8.44 0.06
C SER A 22 -4.91 -9.04 1.25
N CYS A 23 -6.19 -8.70 1.45
CA CYS A 23 -7.08 -9.29 2.46
C CYS A 23 -8.52 -9.24 1.95
N CYS A 24 -9.36 -10.22 2.29
CA CYS A 24 -10.80 -10.19 2.02
C CYS A 24 -11.18 -9.84 0.55
N GLN A 25 -10.46 -10.42 -0.42
CA GLN A 25 -10.63 -10.17 -1.88
C GLN A 25 -10.40 -8.71 -2.31
N LYS A 26 -9.81 -7.88 -1.45
CA LYS A 26 -9.48 -6.50 -1.71
C LYS A 26 -7.98 -6.29 -1.56
N ILE A 27 -7.44 -5.43 -2.42
CA ILE A 27 -6.03 -5.05 -2.42
C ILE A 27 -5.94 -3.62 -1.89
N GLN A 28 -5.16 -3.42 -0.85
CA GLN A 28 -4.88 -2.09 -0.32
C GLN A 28 -3.50 -1.68 -0.81
N MET A 29 -3.43 -0.61 -1.60
CA MET A 29 -2.18 -0.09 -2.13
C MET A 29 -1.85 1.26 -1.49
N LEU A 30 -0.58 1.48 -1.15
CA LEU A 30 -0.13 2.77 -0.65
C LEU A 30 -0.21 3.81 -1.77
N LYS A 31 -1.05 4.85 -1.57
CA LYS A 31 -1.32 5.90 -2.56
C LYS A 31 -0.04 6.61 -3.02
N GLN A 32 0.94 6.73 -2.14
CA GLN A 32 2.26 7.33 -2.40
C GLN A 32 3.16 6.44 -3.28
N SER A 33 3.00 5.12 -3.24
CA SER A 33 3.76 4.17 -4.08
C SER A 33 3.26 4.15 -5.53
N VAL A 34 2.00 4.55 -5.73
CA VAL A 34 1.33 4.53 -7.04
C VAL A 34 1.65 5.80 -7.83
N ARG A 35 2.20 5.63 -9.04
CA ARG A 35 2.45 6.74 -9.97
C ARG A 35 1.14 7.49 -10.31
N PRO A 36 1.15 8.82 -10.47
CA PRO A 36 -0.07 9.61 -10.72
C PRO A 36 -0.93 9.08 -11.87
N ARG A 37 -0.30 8.70 -13.00
CA ARG A 37 -1.01 8.17 -14.18
C ARG A 37 -1.74 6.84 -13.94
N VAL A 38 -1.23 6.01 -13.02
CA VAL A 38 -1.81 4.69 -12.72
C VAL A 38 -2.86 4.80 -11.60
N ARG A 39 -2.81 5.88 -10.82
CA ARG A 39 -3.75 6.15 -9.74
C ARG A 39 -5.19 6.19 -10.24
N GLU A 40 -5.46 6.92 -11.31
CA GLU A 40 -6.80 7.04 -11.90
C GLU A 40 -7.38 5.70 -12.34
N TYR A 41 -6.53 4.78 -12.80
CA TYR A 41 -6.95 3.42 -13.15
C TYR A 41 -7.35 2.64 -11.91
N TYR A 42 -6.56 2.70 -10.84
CA TYR A 42 -6.85 1.98 -9.60
C TYR A 42 -8.01 2.57 -8.79
N GLU A 43 -8.24 3.88 -8.85
CA GLU A 43 -9.39 4.52 -8.21
C GLU A 43 -10.74 4.04 -8.79
N LYS A 44 -10.74 3.56 -10.04
CA LYS A 44 -11.93 2.97 -10.69
C LYS A 44 -12.13 1.48 -10.36
N GLN A 45 -11.15 0.83 -9.72
CA GLN A 45 -11.20 -0.60 -9.42
C GLN A 45 -11.80 -0.79 -8.03
N GLU A 46 -13.01 -1.35 -7.94
CA GLU A 46 -13.68 -1.62 -6.66
C GLU A 46 -12.86 -2.54 -5.75
N ASN A 47 -12.00 -3.37 -6.33
CA ASN A 47 -11.17 -4.31 -5.59
C ASN A 47 -9.88 -3.70 -5.05
N ILE A 48 -9.63 -2.41 -5.30
CA ILE A 48 -8.41 -1.73 -4.88
C ILE A 48 -8.77 -0.52 -4.02
N ILE A 49 -8.29 -0.51 -2.78
CA ILE A 49 -8.30 0.70 -1.95
C ILE A 49 -6.93 1.35 -2.01
N LEU A 50 -6.92 2.64 -2.33
CA LEU A 50 -5.74 3.47 -2.14
C LEU A 50 -5.71 4.03 -0.72
N VAL A 51 -4.66 3.70 0.03
CA VAL A 51 -4.49 4.08 1.43
C VAL A 51 -3.39 5.12 1.58
N ASN A 52 -3.64 6.13 2.43
CA ASN A 52 -2.74 7.24 2.68
C ASN A 52 -1.76 7.00 3.85
N GLN A 53 -1.82 5.85 4.53
CA GLN A 53 -1.11 5.63 5.81
C GLN A 53 0.27 4.99 5.62
N PRO A 54 1.37 5.75 5.77
CA PRO A 54 2.70 5.34 5.33
C PRO A 54 3.75 5.49 6.45
N GLU A 55 3.38 5.25 7.71
CA GLU A 55 4.19 5.63 8.89
C GLU A 55 5.61 5.03 8.90
N GLU A 56 5.88 4.00 8.09
CA GLU A 56 7.20 3.36 7.93
C GLU A 56 7.78 3.47 6.50
N PHE A 57 7.05 4.10 5.57
CA PHE A 57 7.32 4.03 4.13
C PHE A 57 8.58 4.79 3.71
N LEU A 58 8.83 5.95 4.33
CA LEU A 58 10.05 6.75 4.10
C LEU A 58 11.29 6.03 4.63
N SER A 59 11.20 5.44 5.82
CA SER A 59 12.30 4.73 6.47
C SER A 59 12.71 3.48 5.69
N PHE A 60 11.73 2.75 5.13
CA PHE A 60 11.97 1.51 4.40
C PHE A 60 12.41 1.71 2.94
N LEU A 61 11.87 2.71 2.23
CA LEU A 61 12.28 3.01 0.84
C LEU A 61 13.67 3.63 0.76
N LEU A 62 14.06 4.46 1.72
CA LEU A 62 15.33 5.16 1.69
C LEU A 62 16.53 4.26 2.02
N ARG A 63 16.31 3.00 2.45
CA ARG A 63 17.36 2.14 3.03
C ARG A 63 18.21 2.88 4.07
N THR A 64 17.68 3.92 4.69
CA THR A 64 18.36 4.58 5.80
C THR A 64 18.17 3.67 6.99
N ILE A 65 19.27 3.02 7.38
CA ILE A 65 19.35 2.39 8.69
C ILE A 65 19.15 3.53 9.69
N VAL A 66 17.93 3.68 10.20
CA VAL A 66 17.70 4.43 11.44
C VAL A 66 18.15 3.48 12.54
N LEU A 67 19.41 3.66 12.95
CA LEU A 67 19.99 3.15 14.19
C LEU A 67 19.27 3.78 15.38
#